data_AF-X1PW40-F1
#
_entry.id   AF-X1PW40-F1
#
_cell.length_a   1.000
_cell.length_b   1.000
_cell.length_c   1.000
_cell.angle_alpha   90.00
_cell.angle_beta   90.00
_cell.angle_gamma   90.00
#
_symmetry.space_group_name_H-M   'P 1'
#
loop_
_entity.id
_entity.type
_entity.pdbx_description
1 polymer ?
#
loop_
_entity_poly.entity_id
_entity_poly.type
_entity_poly.pdbx_seq_one_letter_code
_entity_poly.pdbx_strand_id
1 'polypeptide(L)' 'SQTPGPGAQACIRALARSGLRVGRIEEVTPKSHDHCRRKGGHRGRRV' A
#
# COMPACT_ATOMS: atom_id res chain seq x y z
N SER A 1 6.44 -4.40 -2.17
CA SER A 1 6.27 -3.85 -0.81
C SER A 1 4.85 -4.12 -0.40
N GLN A 2 4.61 -4.57 0.82
CA GLN A 2 3.25 -4.72 1.38
C GLN A 2 2.80 -3.46 2.12
N THR A 3 3.68 -2.47 2.25
CA THR A 3 3.38 -1.20 2.91
C THR A 3 2.76 -0.25 1.90
N PRO A 4 1.62 0.38 2.21
CA PRO A 4 1.08 1.48 1.41
C PRO A 4 2.12 2.57 1.18
N GLY A 5 2.13 3.15 -0.01
CA GLY A 5 3.05 4.25 -0.34
C GLY A 5 2.77 5.51 0.48
N PRO A 6 3.73 6.44 0.59
CA PRO A 6 3.58 7.67 1.37
C PRO A 6 2.40 8.53 0.94
N GLY A 7 1.98 8.42 -0.34
CA GLY A 7 0.83 9.15 -0.88
C GLY A 7 -0.54 8.67 -0.40
N ALA A 8 -0.66 7.46 0.18
CA ALA A 8 -1.95 6.89 0.58
C ALA A 8 -2.69 7.80 1.57
N GLN A 9 -2.00 8.21 2.63
CA GLN A 9 -2.57 9.08 3.66
C GLN A 9 -2.75 10.53 3.17
N ALA A 10 -1.89 11.00 2.26
CA ALA A 10 -2.03 12.32 1.66
C ALA A 10 -3.32 12.44 0.83
N CYS A 11 -3.63 11.39 0.06
CA CYS A 11 -4.82 11.33 -0.79
C CYS A 11 -6.12 11.36 0.03
N ILE A 12 -6.20 10.55 1.10
CA ILE A 12 -7.35 10.54 2.01
C ILE A 12 -7.60 11.92 2.62
N ARG A 13 -6.52 12.60 3.08
CA ARG A 13 -6.63 13.95 3.63
C ARG A 13 -7.09 14.97 2.57
N ALA A 14 -6.62 14.84 1.33
CA ALA A 14 -7.03 15.73 0.25
C ALA A 14 -8.53 15.60 -0.04
N LEU A 15 -9.06 14.37 -0.11
CA LEU A 15 -10.49 14.11 -0.30
C LEU A 15 -11.34 14.64 0.85
N ALA A 16 -10.89 14.47 2.10
CA ALA A 16 -11.58 15.04 3.25
C ALA A 16 -11.59 16.58 3.20
N ARG A 17 -10.51 17.22 2.76
CA ARG A 17 -10.42 18.68 2.61
C ARG A 17 -11.24 19.23 1.44
N SER A 18 -11.47 18.44 0.40
CA SER A 18 -12.31 18.85 -0.74
C SER A 18 -13.81 18.81 -0.41
N GLY A 19 -14.20 18.51 0.84
CA GLY A 19 -15.58 18.50 1.29
C GLY A 19 -16.29 17.15 1.13
N LEU A 20 -15.59 16.10 0.69
CA LEU A 20 -16.16 14.75 0.65
C LEU A 20 -16.19 14.14 2.05
N ARG A 21 -17.33 13.54 2.41
CA ARG A 21 -17.48 12.78 3.65
C ARG A 21 -16.84 11.40 3.49
N VAL A 22 -15.64 11.24 4.02
CA VAL A 22 -14.96 9.94 4.08
C VAL A 22 -15.61 9.10 5.18
N GLY A 23 -16.19 7.97 4.80
CA GLY A 23 -16.80 7.01 5.71
C GLY A 23 -15.78 6.02 6.27
N ARG A 24 -15.97 4.74 5.97
CA ARG A 24 -15.06 3.69 6.42
C ARG A 24 -13.82 3.61 5.52
N ILE A 25 -12.65 3.47 6.14
CA ILE A 25 -11.38 3.23 5.46
C ILE A 25 -10.90 1.83 5.87
N GLU A 26 -10.65 0.96 4.90
CA GLU A 26 -10.18 -0.41 5.12
C GLU A 26 -8.90 -0.68 4.33
N GLU A 27 -7.97 -1.41 4.95
CA GLU A 27 -6.73 -1.88 4.32
C GLU A 27 -6.99 -3.26 3.71
N VAL A 28 -7.14 -3.31 2.39
CA VAL A 28 -7.54 -4.52 1.65
C VAL A 28 -6.41 -5.04 0.76
N THR A 29 -5.15 -4.70 1.05
CA THR A 29 -4.02 -5.21 0.27
C THR A 29 -3.97 -6.73 0.44
N PRO A 30 -4.06 -7.50 -0.66
CA PRO A 30 -4.10 -8.95 -0.56
C PRO A 30 -2.79 -9.48 0.02
N LYS A 31 -2.91 -10.28 1.09
CA LYS A 31 -1.79 -11.07 1.62
C LYS A 31 -1.83 -12.44 0.95
N SER A 32 -0.67 -12.90 0.49
CA SER A 32 -0.54 -14.25 -0.05
C SER A 32 -0.68 -15.26 1.08
N HIS A 33 -1.52 -16.29 0.88
CA HIS A 33 -1.64 -17.42 1.80
C HIS A 33 -0.30 -18.17 1.89
N ASP A 34 0.27 -18.51 0.72
CA ASP A 34 1.62 -19.02 0.56
C ASP A 34 2.32 -18.21 -0.54
N HIS A 35 3.53 -17.74 -0.24
CA HIS A 35 4.21 -16.74 -1.04
C HIS A 35 4.83 -17.33 -2.32
N CYS A 36 4.86 -16.56 -3.40
CA CYS A 36 5.69 -16.86 -4.57
C CYS A 36 7.08 -16.21 -4.43
N ARG A 37 8.07 -16.73 -5.17
CA ARG A 37 9.43 -16.17 -5.19
C ARG A 37 9.41 -14.69 -5.61
N ARG A 38 9.91 -13.82 -4.73
CA ARG A 38 10.01 -12.36 -5.00
C ARG A 38 11.12 -12.07 -6.01
N LYS A 39 10.98 -10.94 -6.72
CA LYS A 39 12.02 -10.42 -7.64
C LYS A 39 13.33 -10.15 -6.87
N GLY A 40 14.47 -10.49 -7.48
CA GLY A 40 15.82 -10.28 -6.90
C GLY A 40 16.69 -11.54 -6.79
N GLY A 41 16.13 -12.73 -7.06
CA GLY A 41 16.90 -13.97 -7.03
C GLY A 41 17.45 -14.29 -5.62
N HIS A 42 18.47 -15.15 -5.53
CA HIS A 42 19.05 -15.56 -4.24
C HIS A 42 19.75 -14.40 -3.50
N ARG A 43 20.31 -13.45 -4.23
CA ARG A 43 21.19 -12.41 -3.68
C ARG A 43 20.53 -11.03 -3.56
N GLY A 44 19.34 -10.85 -4.11
CA GLY A 44 18.58 -9.59 -4.00
C GLY A 44 19.22 -8.41 -4.74
N ARG A 45 18.69 -7.22 -4.46
CA ARG A 45 19.25 -5.94 -4.91
C ARG A 45 20.53 -5.62 -4.12
N ARG A 46 21.61 -5.22 -4.80
CA ARG A 46 22.97 -4.99 -4.24
C ARG A 46 23.48 -3.55 -4.45
N VAL A 47 22.57 -2.59 -4.42
CA VAL A 47 22.94 -1.17 -4.41
C VAL A 47 22.98 -0.66 -2.98
#